data_AF-A0A7C5FDI0-F1
#
_entry.id   AF-A0A7C5FDI0-F1
#
_cell.length_a   1.000
_cell.length_b   1.000
_cell.length_c   1.000
_cell.angle_alpha   90.00
_cell.angle_beta   90.00
_cell.angle_gamma   90.00
#
_symmetry.space_group_name_H-M   'P 1'
#
loop_
_entity.id
_entity.type
_entity.pdbx_description
1 polymer ?
#
loop_
_entity_poly.entity_id
_entity_poly.type
_entity_poly.pdbx_seq_one_letter_code
_entity_poly.pdbx_strand_id
1 'polypeptide(L)'
;MDVKRSVVGCMCDTGKLMKIMLELMEARKGERDNFMNIASKLILPYSQDWFESVFGDELGKMLGHEYNALLQEMEKELPDFFGRVLDRGLTEVQIKCICSIEDKDATELQRIAMMSMQKPVKLYTVRFVNPGSLMGISLWSFVYHEGEFRFVGKMNALQ
;
A
#
# COMPACT_ATOMS: atom_id res chain seq x y z
N MET A 1 -1.79 23.70 6.23
CA MET A 1 -3.01 22.87 6.17
C MET A 1 -2.82 21.74 7.17
N ASP A 2 -3.70 21.66 8.17
CA ASP A 2 -3.64 20.64 9.23
C ASP A 2 -4.26 19.33 8.75
N VAL A 3 -3.46 18.26 8.69
CA VAL A 3 -3.92 16.91 8.36
C VAL A 3 -4.29 16.17 9.65
N LYS A 4 -5.55 15.78 9.80
CA LYS A 4 -6.04 15.02 10.96
C LYS A 4 -5.72 13.53 10.82
N ARG A 5 -5.30 12.92 11.93
CA ARG A 5 -4.99 11.48 12.05
C ARG A 5 -6.20 10.74 12.61
N SER A 6 -6.61 9.65 11.99
CA SER A 6 -7.57 8.68 12.55
C SER A 6 -7.03 7.26 12.36
N VAL A 7 -6.96 6.49 13.45
CA VAL A 7 -6.56 5.07 13.45
C VAL A 7 -7.77 4.27 13.92
N VAL A 8 -8.30 3.40 13.06
CA VAL A 8 -9.42 2.49 13.37
C VAL A 8 -8.93 1.06 13.09
N GLY A 9 -8.97 0.18 14.10
CA GLY A 9 -8.60 -1.24 13.99
C GLY A 9 -7.39 -1.68 14.84
N CYS A 10 -7.15 -3.00 14.89
CA CYS A 10 -6.00 -3.74 15.46
C CYS A 10 -4.79 -2.85 15.80
N MET A 11 -4.23 -2.91 17.03
CA MET A 11 -3.06 -2.09 17.42
C MET A 11 -1.86 -2.39 16.51
N CYS A 12 -1.74 -1.60 15.46
CA CYS A 12 -0.66 -1.63 14.49
C CYS A 12 -0.06 -0.23 14.48
N ASP A 13 1.26 -0.12 14.63
CA ASP A 13 1.93 1.15 14.47
C ASP A 13 1.89 1.56 12.99
N THR A 14 0.98 2.47 12.66
CA THR A 14 0.81 3.04 11.31
C THR A 14 1.51 4.39 11.15
N GLY A 15 2.18 4.89 12.19
CA GLY A 15 2.75 6.24 12.23
C GLY A 15 3.80 6.47 11.16
N LYS A 16 4.64 5.47 10.91
CA LYS A 16 5.68 5.51 9.86
C LYS A 16 5.07 5.51 8.46
N LEU A 17 4.08 4.64 8.19
CA LEU A 17 3.38 4.62 6.90
C LEU A 17 2.64 5.94 6.64
N MET A 18 1.98 6.50 7.67
CA MET A 18 1.33 7.81 7.62
C MET A 18 2.32 8.89 7.22
N LYS A 19 3.48 8.94 7.90
CA LYS A 19 4.52 9.91 7.59
C LYS A 19 4.97 9.81 6.13
N ILE A 20 5.25 8.61 5.63
CA ILE A 20 5.67 8.40 4.23
C ILE A 20 4.59 8.86 3.24
N MET A 21 3.31 8.56 3.50
CA MET A 21 2.22 8.97 2.62
C MET A 21 2.06 10.50 2.55
N LEU A 22 2.22 11.19 3.68
CA LEU A 22 2.21 12.66 3.72
C LEU A 22 3.42 13.27 3.01
N GLU A 23 4.60 12.67 3.16
CA GLU A 23 5.82 13.09 2.44
C GLU A 23 5.64 12.92 0.92
N LEU A 24 5.03 11.82 0.46
CA LEU A 24 4.70 11.61 -0.96
C LEU A 24 3.70 12.64 -1.48
N MET A 25 2.64 12.93 -0.72
CA MET A 25 1.66 13.96 -1.12
C MET A 25 2.30 15.34 -1.23
N GLU A 26 3.20 15.69 -0.32
CA GLU A 26 3.87 16.99 -0.35
C GLU A 26 4.89 17.07 -1.50
N ALA A 27 5.72 16.04 -1.66
CA ALA A 27 6.68 15.97 -2.76
C ALA A 27 5.99 16.03 -4.12
N ARG A 28 4.79 15.46 -4.27
CA ARG A 28 4.05 15.50 -5.53
C ARG A 28 3.61 16.90 -5.95
N LYS A 29 3.42 17.83 -5.00
CA LYS A 29 3.07 19.25 -5.29
C LYS A 29 4.23 20.04 -5.89
N GLY A 30 5.46 19.54 -5.78
CA GLY A 30 6.66 20.21 -6.23
C GLY A 30 7.58 19.28 -7.01
N GLU A 31 8.72 18.92 -6.41
CA GLU A 31 9.86 18.30 -7.08
C GLU A 31 9.66 16.80 -7.36
N ARG A 32 9.55 16.44 -8.64
CA ARG A 32 9.42 15.05 -9.12
C ARG A 32 10.53 14.12 -8.59
N ASP A 33 11.76 14.59 -8.53
CA ASP A 33 12.90 13.78 -8.10
C ASP A 33 12.81 13.41 -6.61
N ASN A 34 12.35 14.35 -5.78
CA ASN A 34 12.09 14.08 -4.36
C ASN A 34 10.98 13.04 -4.18
N PHE A 35 9.91 13.13 -4.98
CA PHE A 35 8.82 12.15 -4.96
C PHE A 35 9.34 10.73 -5.24
N MET A 36 10.14 10.56 -6.29
CA MET A 36 10.67 9.23 -6.65
C MET A 36 11.67 8.69 -5.64
N ASN A 37 12.47 9.56 -5.01
CA ASN A 37 13.37 9.17 -3.91
C ASN A 37 12.61 8.67 -2.67
N ILE A 38 11.42 9.20 -2.39
CA ILE A 38 10.57 8.71 -1.30
C ILE A 38 9.87 7.41 -1.73
N ALA A 39 9.33 7.39 -2.95
CA ALA A 39 8.59 6.25 -3.48
C ALA A 39 9.45 4.98 -3.58
N SER A 40 10.72 5.10 -3.98
CA SER A 40 11.63 3.96 -4.09
C SER A 40 11.87 3.23 -2.77
N LYS A 41 11.72 3.92 -1.63
CA LYS A 41 11.82 3.31 -0.29
C LYS A 41 10.67 2.35 0.02
N LEU A 42 9.56 2.45 -0.70
CA LEU A 42 8.43 1.53 -0.57
C LEU A 42 8.62 0.23 -1.36
N ILE A 43 9.63 0.15 -2.23
CA ILE A 43 9.92 -1.07 -3.00
C ILE A 43 10.30 -2.19 -2.05
N LEU A 44 9.69 -3.36 -2.25
CA LEU A 44 9.99 -4.59 -1.55
C LEU A 44 11.31 -5.16 -2.08
N PRO A 45 12.38 -5.19 -1.27
CA PRO A 45 13.63 -5.85 -1.68
C PRO A 45 13.41 -7.37 -1.79
N TYR A 46 14.16 -8.03 -2.68
CA TYR A 46 14.08 -9.48 -2.90
C TYR A 46 12.62 -9.97 -3.06
N SER A 47 11.83 -9.22 -3.83
CA SER A 47 10.37 -9.40 -3.92
C SER A 47 9.96 -10.82 -4.27
N GLN A 48 10.66 -11.45 -5.23
CA GLN A 48 10.40 -12.83 -5.64
C GLN A 48 10.49 -13.81 -4.46
N ASP A 49 11.62 -13.81 -3.76
CA ASP A 49 11.86 -14.67 -2.60
C ASP A 49 10.86 -14.38 -1.48
N TRP A 50 10.52 -13.10 -1.28
CA TRP A 50 9.52 -12.72 -0.29
C TRP A 50 8.15 -13.31 -0.62
N PHE A 51 7.68 -13.16 -1.87
CA PHE A 51 6.39 -13.69 -2.30
C PHE A 51 6.36 -15.22 -2.22
N GLU A 52 7.41 -15.91 -2.66
CA GLU A 52 7.53 -17.37 -2.51
C GLU A 52 7.51 -17.82 -1.05
N SER A 53 8.19 -17.09 -0.16
CA SER A 53 8.19 -17.42 1.28
C SER A 53 6.82 -17.24 1.95
N VAL A 54 5.99 -16.31 1.43
CA VAL A 54 4.70 -15.94 2.02
C VAL A 54 3.56 -16.76 1.42
N PHE A 55 3.57 -17.00 0.11
CA PHE A 55 2.47 -17.64 -0.65
C PHE A 55 2.81 -19.05 -1.16
N GLY A 56 4.06 -19.51 -1.01
CA GLY A 56 4.55 -20.75 -1.59
C GLY A 56 5.08 -20.57 -3.02
N ASP A 57 5.68 -21.62 -3.57
CA ASP A 57 6.42 -21.58 -4.84
C ASP A 57 5.56 -21.11 -6.03
N GLU A 58 4.40 -21.72 -6.25
CA GLU A 58 3.56 -21.44 -7.42
C GLU A 58 2.94 -20.02 -7.38
N LEU A 59 2.17 -19.73 -6.32
CA LEU A 59 1.53 -18.41 -6.16
C LEU A 59 2.57 -17.29 -5.96
N GLY A 60 3.67 -17.58 -5.27
CA GLY A 60 4.75 -16.63 -5.08
C GLY A 60 5.44 -16.23 -6.38
N LYS A 61 5.64 -17.17 -7.32
CA LYS A 61 6.12 -16.88 -8.68
C LYS A 61 5.17 -15.99 -9.47
N MET A 62 3.88 -16.28 -9.41
CA MET A 62 2.88 -15.47 -10.11
C MET A 62 2.84 -14.03 -9.55
N LEU A 63 2.83 -13.89 -8.22
CA LEU A 63 2.81 -12.58 -7.55
C LEU A 63 4.11 -11.81 -7.74
N GLY A 64 5.26 -12.47 -7.67
CA GLY A 64 6.55 -11.83 -7.95
C GLY A 64 6.64 -11.32 -9.39
N HIS A 65 6.10 -12.07 -10.35
CA HIS A 65 6.00 -11.61 -11.74
C HIS A 65 5.08 -10.39 -11.89
N GLU A 66 3.86 -10.41 -11.31
CA GLU A 66 2.96 -9.24 -11.29
C GLU A 66 3.64 -8.03 -10.66
N TYR A 67 4.32 -8.23 -9.54
CA TYR A 67 5.01 -7.17 -8.83
C TYR A 67 6.13 -6.54 -9.66
N ASN A 68 6.92 -7.35 -10.36
CA ASN A 68 7.98 -6.85 -11.23
C ASN A 68 7.43 -6.07 -12.42
N ALA A 69 6.31 -6.52 -13.01
CA ALA A 69 5.61 -5.75 -14.04
C ALA A 69 5.10 -4.41 -13.49
N LEU A 70 4.57 -4.40 -12.27
CA LEU A 70 4.16 -3.19 -11.59
C LEU A 70 5.33 -2.21 -11.33
N LEU A 71 6.50 -2.73 -10.95
CA LEU A 71 7.69 -1.88 -10.74
C LEU A 71 8.13 -1.16 -12.02
N GLN A 72 8.00 -1.79 -13.19
CA GLN A 72 8.33 -1.17 -14.48
C GLN A 72 7.44 0.04 -14.78
N GLU A 73 6.18 0.01 -14.34
CA GLU A 73 5.21 1.09 -14.54
C GLU A 73 5.18 2.10 -13.38
N MET A 74 5.88 1.82 -12.27
CA MET A 74 5.77 2.57 -11.02
C MET A 74 6.17 4.04 -11.16
N GLU A 75 7.18 4.35 -11.99
CA GLU A 75 7.66 5.73 -12.23
C GLU A 75 6.61 6.62 -12.92
N LYS A 76 5.60 6.01 -13.53
CA LYS A 76 4.49 6.69 -14.19
C LYS A 76 3.21 6.60 -13.36
N GLU A 77 2.81 5.38 -13.00
CA GLU A 77 1.52 5.12 -12.35
C GLU A 77 1.42 5.75 -10.96
N LEU A 78 2.51 5.77 -10.20
CA LEU A 78 2.48 6.29 -8.83
C LEU A 78 2.39 7.84 -8.80
N PRO A 79 3.21 8.60 -9.55
CA PRO A 79 3.00 10.04 -9.69
C PRO A 79 1.61 10.41 -10.22
N ASP A 80 1.07 9.64 -11.16
CA ASP A 80 -0.27 9.87 -11.72
C ASP A 80 -1.36 9.60 -10.68
N PHE A 81 -1.21 8.54 -9.88
CA PHE A 81 -2.10 8.27 -8.75
C PHE A 81 -2.13 9.44 -7.77
N PHE A 82 -0.97 9.92 -7.32
CA PHE A 82 -0.91 11.05 -6.39
C PHE A 82 -1.34 12.37 -7.04
N GLY A 83 -1.15 12.54 -8.35
CA GLY A 83 -1.76 13.64 -9.11
C GLY A 83 -3.28 13.63 -8.98
N ARG A 84 -3.91 12.47 -9.25
CA ARG A 84 -5.36 12.30 -9.08
C ARG A 84 -5.84 12.50 -7.64
N VAL A 85 -5.04 12.11 -6.64
CA VAL A 85 -5.34 12.38 -5.21
C VAL A 85 -5.45 13.90 -5.00
N LEU A 86 -4.46 14.66 -5.45
CA LEU A 86 -4.39 16.11 -5.28
C LEU A 86 -5.46 16.84 -6.09
N ASP A 87 -5.65 16.48 -7.36
CA ASP A 87 -6.65 17.09 -8.24
C ASP A 87 -8.09 16.94 -7.71
N ARG A 88 -8.34 15.85 -6.97
CA ARG A 88 -9.64 15.58 -6.34
C ARG A 88 -9.79 16.16 -4.94
N GLY A 89 -8.78 16.86 -4.42
CA GLY A 89 -8.79 17.46 -3.08
C GLY A 89 -8.75 16.45 -1.93
N LEU A 90 -8.31 15.21 -2.18
CA LEU A 90 -8.30 14.13 -1.18
C LEU A 90 -7.13 14.32 -0.20
N THR A 91 -7.32 15.19 0.79
CA THR A 91 -6.25 15.64 1.71
C THR A 91 -6.11 14.83 2.98
N GLU A 92 -7.07 13.97 3.31
CA GLU A 92 -7.03 13.13 4.51
C GLU A 92 -6.52 11.73 4.14
N VAL A 93 -5.52 11.26 4.88
CA VAL A 93 -4.96 9.91 4.74
C VAL A 93 -5.51 9.04 5.85
N GLN A 94 -6.09 7.90 5.48
CA GLN A 94 -6.58 6.87 6.39
C GLN A 94 -5.79 5.60 6.15
N ILE A 95 -5.30 4.98 7.22
CA ILE A 95 -4.52 3.74 7.13
C ILE A 95 -5.25 2.69 7.94
N LYS A 96 -5.54 1.56 7.29
CA LYS A 96 -6.18 0.41 7.93
C LYS A 96 -5.22 -0.75 7.97
N CYS A 97 -5.11 -1.37 9.13
CA CYS A 97 -4.37 -2.61 9.34
C CYS A 97 -5.36 -3.77 9.32
N ILE A 98 -5.28 -4.62 8.31
CA ILE A 98 -6.13 -5.78 8.14
C ILE A 98 -5.41 -6.96 8.82
N CYS A 99 -5.93 -7.34 10.01
CA CYS A 99 -5.31 -8.36 10.86
C CYS A 99 -5.97 -9.75 10.75
N SER A 100 -7.17 -9.87 10.18
CA SER A 100 -7.82 -11.16 9.93
C SER A 100 -8.74 -11.13 8.71
N ILE A 101 -9.15 -12.32 8.24
CA ILE A 101 -10.05 -12.46 7.07
C ILE A 101 -11.48 -11.98 7.37
N GLU A 102 -11.87 -11.96 8.64
CA GLU A 102 -13.16 -11.47 9.14
C GLU A 102 -13.19 -9.94 9.33
N ASP A 103 -12.08 -9.25 9.07
CA ASP A 103 -12.03 -7.81 9.14
C ASP A 103 -13.03 -7.22 8.12
N LYS A 104 -13.98 -6.43 8.65
CA LYS A 104 -15.06 -5.83 7.86
C LYS A 104 -14.51 -4.82 6.84
N ASP A 105 -13.32 -4.30 7.09
CA ASP A 105 -12.65 -3.36 6.20
C ASP A 105 -11.76 -4.05 5.15
N ALA A 106 -11.60 -5.38 5.20
CA ALA A 106 -10.90 -6.11 4.17
C ALA A 106 -11.70 -6.10 2.85
N THR A 107 -11.01 -5.77 1.76
CA THR A 107 -11.52 -6.03 0.41
C THR A 107 -11.50 -7.52 0.10
N GLU A 108 -12.25 -7.95 -0.91
CA GLU A 108 -12.26 -9.37 -1.31
C GLU A 108 -10.88 -9.88 -1.72
N LEU A 109 -10.14 -9.07 -2.50
CA LEU A 109 -8.74 -9.36 -2.86
C LEU A 109 -7.84 -9.53 -1.63
N GLN A 110 -8.01 -8.70 -0.60
CA GLN A 110 -7.23 -8.83 0.64
C GLN A 110 -7.60 -10.10 1.41
N ARG A 111 -8.88 -10.49 1.43
CA ARG A 111 -9.29 -11.77 2.04
C ARG A 111 -8.67 -12.95 1.31
N ILE A 112 -8.73 -12.96 -0.02
CA ILE A 112 -8.09 -13.99 -0.86
C ILE A 112 -6.60 -14.04 -0.56
N ALA A 113 -5.91 -12.90 -0.58
CA ALA A 113 -4.49 -12.82 -0.24
C ALA A 113 -4.20 -13.43 1.13
N MET A 114 -4.94 -13.08 2.16
CA MET A 114 -4.74 -13.61 3.50
C MET A 114 -5.02 -15.11 3.61
N MET A 115 -6.00 -15.64 2.87
CA MET A 115 -6.27 -17.09 2.81
C MET A 115 -5.18 -17.85 2.05
N SER A 116 -4.55 -17.23 1.07
CA SER A 116 -3.47 -17.82 0.25
C SER A 116 -2.09 -17.77 0.92
N MET A 117 -1.91 -17.01 2.00
CA MET A 117 -0.63 -16.92 2.71
C MET A 117 -0.32 -18.22 3.46
N GLN A 118 0.75 -18.91 3.09
CA GLN A 118 1.35 -19.99 3.87
C GLN A 118 2.00 -19.46 5.16
N LYS A 119 2.56 -18.24 5.09
CA LYS A 119 3.11 -17.51 6.23
C LYS A 119 2.32 -16.23 6.43
N PRO A 120 1.35 -16.19 7.37
CA PRO A 120 0.50 -15.03 7.57
C PRO A 120 1.30 -13.75 7.86
N VAL A 121 0.98 -12.69 7.12
CA VAL A 121 1.48 -11.33 7.35
C VAL A 121 0.30 -10.36 7.42
N LYS A 122 0.47 -9.26 8.17
CA LYS A 122 -0.53 -8.19 8.23
C LYS A 122 -0.51 -7.41 6.92
N LEU A 123 -1.68 -7.16 6.37
CA LEU A 123 -1.85 -6.24 5.24
C LEU A 123 -2.26 -4.87 5.74
N TYR A 124 -1.76 -3.84 5.08
CA TYR A 124 -2.13 -2.46 5.33
C TYR A 124 -2.68 -1.87 4.04
N THR A 125 -3.72 -1.05 4.14
CA THR A 125 -4.22 -0.26 3.00
C THR A 125 -4.22 1.21 3.36
N VAL A 126 -3.85 2.03 2.39
CA VAL A 126 -3.85 3.48 2.51
C VAL A 126 -4.99 4.02 1.66
N ARG A 127 -5.87 4.81 2.27
CA ARG A 127 -6.98 5.47 1.59
C ARG A 127 -6.85 6.98 1.68
N PHE A 128 -7.03 7.65 0.57
CA PHE A 128 -7.08 9.10 0.47
C PHE A 128 -8.53 9.54 0.33
N VAL A 129 -9.02 10.36 1.25
CA VAL A 129 -10.41 10.81 1.31
C VAL A 129 -10.49 12.33 1.41
N ASN A 130 -11.65 12.89 1.06
CA ASN A 130 -11.96 14.26 1.45
C ASN A 130 -12.20 14.33 2.96
N PRO A 131 -11.87 15.44 3.63
CA PRO A 131 -12.13 15.60 5.07
C PRO A 131 -13.59 15.27 5.43
N GLY A 132 -13.78 14.34 6.37
CA GLY A 132 -15.11 13.90 6.81
C GLY A 132 -15.86 12.98 5.83
N SER A 133 -15.25 12.57 4.72
CA SER A 133 -15.85 11.63 3.78
C SER A 133 -15.44 10.18 4.07
N LEU A 134 -16.38 9.27 3.83
CA LEU A 134 -16.12 7.82 3.79
C LEU A 134 -15.72 7.33 2.40
N MET A 135 -15.81 8.19 1.38
CA MET A 135 -15.43 7.86 0.01
C MET A 135 -14.06 8.43 -0.33
N GLY A 136 -13.29 7.65 -1.07
CA GLY A 136 -11.94 8.00 -1.46
C GLY A 136 -11.32 6.92 -2.30
N ILE A 137 -10.05 7.11 -2.64
CA ILE A 137 -9.29 6.16 -3.45
C ILE A 137 -8.25 5.47 -2.58
N SER A 138 -8.15 4.15 -2.70
CA SER A 138 -7.14 3.37 -1.99
C SER A 138 -5.92 3.20 -2.87
N LEU A 139 -4.75 3.49 -2.29
CA LEU A 139 -3.51 2.88 -2.71
C LEU A 139 -3.51 1.46 -2.13
N TRP A 140 -3.03 0.50 -2.92
CA TRP A 140 -3.26 -0.94 -2.72
C TRP A 140 -2.62 -1.50 -1.43
N SER A 141 -2.12 -2.73 -1.46
CA SER A 141 -1.67 -3.40 -0.24
C SER A 141 -0.23 -3.03 0.09
N PHE A 142 0.04 -2.92 1.39
CA PHE A 142 1.36 -2.76 2.00
C PHE A 142 1.56 -3.84 3.06
N VAL A 143 2.82 -4.13 3.37
CA VAL A 143 3.26 -5.01 4.47
C VAL A 143 4.32 -4.32 5.31
N TYR A 144 4.49 -4.76 6.55
CA TYR A 144 5.63 -4.38 7.38
C TYR A 144 6.70 -5.47 7.30
N HIS A 145 7.84 -5.17 6.69
CA HIS A 145 8.92 -6.11 6.41
C HIS A 145 10.27 -5.47 6.74
N GLU A 146 11.05 -6.14 7.59
CA GLU A 146 12.39 -5.70 8.03
C GLU A 146 12.44 -4.27 8.57
N GLY A 147 11.44 -3.90 9.39
CA GLY A 147 11.38 -2.57 10.01
C GLY A 147 10.86 -1.45 9.09
N GLU A 148 10.48 -1.79 7.87
CA GLU A 148 10.02 -0.84 6.86
C GLU A 148 8.65 -1.23 6.30
N PHE A 149 7.89 -0.23 5.85
CA PHE A 149 6.66 -0.49 5.10
C PHE A 149 6.98 -0.68 3.62
N ARG A 150 6.52 -1.79 3.06
CA ARG A 150 6.75 -2.17 1.65
C ARG A 150 5.43 -2.25 0.93
N PHE A 151 5.37 -1.64 -0.24
CA PHE A 151 4.25 -1.76 -1.15
C PHE A 151 4.31 -3.12 -1.85
N VAL A 152 3.18 -3.83 -1.88
CA VAL A 152 3.06 -5.19 -2.42
C VAL A 152 2.00 -5.31 -3.52
N GLY A 153 1.44 -4.18 -3.96
CA GLY A 153 0.56 -4.15 -5.11
C GLY A 153 -0.90 -4.53 -4.82
N LYS A 154 -1.65 -4.86 -5.87
CA LYS A 154 -3.04 -5.35 -5.77
C LYS A 154 -3.13 -6.83 -5.44
N MET A 155 -2.13 -7.60 -5.85
CA MET A 155 -2.12 -9.07 -5.79
C MET A 155 -3.25 -9.69 -6.64
N ASN A 156 -3.40 -9.21 -7.87
CA ASN A 156 -4.45 -9.67 -8.79
C ASN A 156 -4.24 -11.12 -9.24
N ALA A 157 -3.00 -11.62 -9.26
CA ALA A 157 -2.65 -12.97 -9.70
C ALA A 157 -3.20 -14.09 -8.79
N LEU A 158 -3.90 -13.73 -7.70
CA LEU A 158 -4.58 -14.67 -6.81
C LEU A 158 -6.04 -14.96 -7.23
N GLN A 159 -6.53 -14.31 -8.29
CA GLN A 159 -7.89 -14.46 -8.81
C GLN A 159 -7.95 -15.29 -10.09
#